data_AF-A0A7J4QFB6-F1
#
_entry.id   AF-A0A7J4QFB6-F1
#
_cell.length_a   1.000
_cell.length_b   1.000
_cell.length_c   1.000
_cell.angle_alpha   90.00
_cell.angle_beta   90.00
_cell.angle_gamma   90.00
#
_symmetry.space_group_name_H-M   'P 1'
#
loop_
_entity.id
_entity.type
_entity.pdbx_description
1 polymer ?
#
loop_
_entity_poly.entity_id
_entity_poly.type
_entity_poly.pdbx_seq_one_letter_code
_entity_poly.pdbx_strand_id
1 'polypeptide(L)'
;MATRKIKKAAAAERSMVFDTSTIISLASNNLLWILGELKKKFKGHFYISSAVRREVIDVPLQSKKFKLEAMQVLSEVAKGNLEIFGHSEVVEREIADLSVLANSIFMARGNYIRIAHSGELATVAIARLLGSQAVLIDERTTRILIEEPFKLADLLESKLHTPISVNKGNLNRFREKVDDVPVMRSAELGVIAYEMGLFDRYALSGEEKYVSNPKLNVLDGTLWGLRLRGCAISTEEIEAIIKIEGFFELKPKAEAGNL
;
A
#
# COMPACT_ATOMS: atom_id res chain seq x y z
N MET A 1 2.83 31.01 -0.26
CA MET A 1 2.54 31.09 1.20
C MET A 1 1.72 29.91 1.73
N ALA A 2 0.72 29.40 1.01
CA ALA A 2 -0.08 28.22 1.42
C ALA A 2 0.77 26.94 1.61
N THR A 3 1.72 26.68 0.70
CA THR A 3 2.65 25.54 0.75
C THR A 3 3.51 25.51 2.03
N ARG A 4 3.84 26.69 2.58
CA ARG A 4 4.64 26.82 3.81
C ARG A 4 3.80 26.63 5.09
N LYS A 5 2.48 26.90 5.01
CA LYS A 5 1.52 26.61 6.10
C LYS A 5 1.14 25.12 6.15
N ILE A 6 0.97 24.47 5.00
CA ILE A 6 0.75 23.01 4.92
C ILE A 6 1.98 22.26 5.44
N LYS A 7 3.19 22.61 4.97
CA LYS A 7 4.44 21.98 5.44
C LYS A 7 4.72 22.18 6.94
N LYS A 8 4.35 23.32 7.54
CA LYS A 8 4.67 23.61 8.95
C LYS A 8 3.65 23.01 9.94
N ALA A 9 2.44 22.67 9.48
CA ALA A 9 1.44 21.97 10.28
C ALA A 9 1.47 20.45 10.09
N ALA A 10 1.75 19.95 8.87
CA ALA A 10 1.82 18.52 8.57
C ALA A 10 3.13 17.85 9.02
N ALA A 11 4.25 18.58 9.11
CA ALA A 11 5.57 18.01 9.43
C ALA A 11 5.72 17.45 10.87
N ALA A 12 4.68 17.53 11.72
CA ALA A 12 4.73 17.03 13.09
C ALA A 12 3.98 15.71 13.30
N GLU A 13 3.07 15.33 12.40
CA GLU A 13 2.19 14.17 12.62
C GLU A 13 2.51 13.04 11.65
N ARG A 14 2.72 11.85 12.20
CA ARG A 14 2.99 10.65 11.42
C ARG A 14 1.80 10.36 10.51
N SER A 15 2.04 9.98 9.26
CA SER A 15 1.01 9.60 8.31
C SER A 15 1.43 8.46 7.38
N MET A 16 0.45 7.71 6.93
CA MET A 16 0.55 6.76 5.83
C MET A 16 -0.58 7.04 4.83
N VAL A 17 -0.32 6.86 3.54
CA VAL A 17 -1.32 7.11 2.49
C VAL A 17 -1.58 5.84 1.70
N PHE A 18 -2.84 5.45 1.57
CA PHE A 18 -3.28 4.19 1.00
C PHE A 18 -3.86 4.40 -0.40
N ASP A 19 -3.42 3.60 -1.36
CA ASP A 19 -4.00 3.59 -2.69
C ASP A 19 -5.29 2.74 -2.75
N THR A 20 -5.93 2.73 -3.92
CA THR A 20 -7.13 1.95 -4.17
C THR A 20 -6.87 0.45 -4.02
N SER A 21 -5.74 -0.04 -4.55
CA SER A 21 -5.46 -1.47 -4.60
C SER A 21 -5.28 -2.08 -3.21
N THR A 22 -4.54 -1.42 -2.32
CA THR A 22 -4.37 -1.84 -0.92
C THR A 22 -5.70 -1.85 -0.17
N ILE A 23 -6.55 -0.83 -0.32
CA ILE A 23 -7.86 -0.80 0.36
C ILE A 23 -8.78 -1.93 -0.11
N ILE A 24 -8.79 -2.21 -1.42
CA ILE A 24 -9.56 -3.32 -1.99
C ILE A 24 -9.03 -4.67 -1.50
N SER A 25 -7.71 -4.87 -1.47
CA SER A 25 -7.08 -6.10 -0.96
C SER A 25 -7.47 -6.35 0.51
N LEU A 26 -7.46 -5.32 1.35
CA LEU A 26 -7.87 -5.44 2.75
C LEU A 26 -9.37 -5.72 2.90
N ALA A 27 -10.22 -5.01 2.15
CA ALA A 27 -11.67 -5.19 2.21
C ALA A 27 -12.09 -6.60 1.78
N SER A 28 -11.58 -7.06 0.64
CA SER A 28 -11.92 -8.36 0.06
C SER A 28 -11.41 -9.56 0.87
N ASN A 29 -10.45 -9.35 1.77
CA ASN A 29 -9.96 -10.35 2.73
C ASN A 29 -10.53 -10.17 4.14
N ASN A 30 -11.49 -9.27 4.35
CA ASN A 30 -12.05 -8.95 5.67
C ASN A 30 -10.97 -8.55 6.70
N LEU A 31 -9.99 -7.78 6.24
CA LEU A 31 -8.84 -7.32 7.04
C LEU A 31 -8.94 -5.84 7.44
N LEU A 32 -9.91 -5.07 6.94
CA LEU A 32 -10.05 -3.64 7.26
C LEU A 32 -10.04 -3.31 8.76
N TRP A 33 -10.54 -4.21 9.60
CA TRP A 33 -10.58 -4.02 11.05
C TRP A 33 -9.20 -3.87 11.69
N ILE A 34 -8.11 -4.34 11.05
CA ILE A 34 -6.75 -4.17 11.57
C ILE A 34 -6.33 -2.70 11.58
N LEU A 35 -6.90 -1.87 10.69
CA LEU A 35 -6.50 -0.46 10.53
C LEU A 35 -6.65 0.34 11.83
N GLY A 36 -7.72 0.10 12.59
CA GLY A 36 -7.92 0.77 13.87
C GLY A 36 -6.85 0.41 14.91
N GLU A 37 -6.47 -0.86 15.01
CA GLU A 37 -5.44 -1.32 15.95
C GLU A 37 -4.03 -0.86 15.52
N LEU A 38 -3.74 -0.90 14.22
CA LEU A 38 -2.50 -0.39 13.66
C LEU A 38 -2.37 1.12 13.87
N LYS A 39 -3.44 1.89 13.64
CA LYS A 39 -3.44 3.35 13.84
C LYS A 39 -3.13 3.72 15.30
N LYS A 40 -3.71 3.02 16.28
CA LYS A 40 -3.44 3.24 17.72
C LYS A 40 -1.96 3.08 18.06
N LYS A 41 -1.28 2.11 17.45
CA LYS A 41 0.15 1.83 17.69
C LYS A 41 1.06 2.77 16.91
N PHE A 42 0.69 3.09 15.67
CA PHE A 42 1.40 4.02 14.80
C PHE A 42 1.39 5.46 15.36
N LYS A 43 0.30 5.85 16.03
CA LYS A 43 0.07 7.20 16.59
C LYS A 43 0.16 8.27 15.51
N GLY A 44 -0.60 8.07 14.43
CA GLY A 44 -0.61 8.94 13.27
C GLY A 44 -1.89 8.80 12.47
N HIS A 45 -1.87 9.31 11.24
CA HIS A 45 -3.02 9.39 10.35
C HIS A 45 -2.90 8.41 9.19
N PHE A 46 -4.01 7.78 8.83
CA PHE A 46 -4.10 6.95 7.64
C PHE A 46 -5.00 7.67 6.64
N TYR A 47 -4.42 8.06 5.51
CA TYR A 47 -5.11 8.87 4.51
C TYR A 47 -5.44 8.06 3.25
N ILE A 48 -6.57 8.40 2.64
CA ILE A 48 -6.88 8.07 1.23
C ILE A 48 -7.12 9.36 0.46
N SER A 49 -6.79 9.36 -0.83
CA SER A 49 -7.15 10.48 -1.69
C SER A 49 -8.66 10.48 -1.98
N SER A 50 -9.18 11.61 -2.43
CA SER A 50 -10.55 11.71 -2.94
C SER A 50 -10.79 10.84 -4.18
N ALA A 51 -9.77 10.64 -5.02
CA ALA A 51 -9.83 9.71 -6.14
C ALA A 51 -9.99 8.27 -5.63
N VAL A 52 -9.20 7.87 -4.62
CA VAL A 52 -9.30 6.56 -3.97
C VAL A 52 -10.67 6.40 -3.33
N ARG A 53 -11.16 7.40 -2.57
CA ARG A 53 -12.53 7.41 -2.01
C ARG A 53 -13.57 7.15 -3.09
N ARG A 54 -13.46 7.82 -4.25
CA ARG A 54 -14.40 7.63 -5.36
C ARG A 54 -14.38 6.19 -5.87
N GLU A 55 -13.19 5.60 -6.02
CA GLU A 55 -13.00 4.26 -6.55
C GLU A 55 -13.42 3.14 -5.57
N VAL A 56 -13.22 3.34 -4.27
CA VAL A 56 -13.48 2.31 -3.23
C VAL A 56 -14.81 2.48 -2.51
N ILE A 57 -15.42 3.67 -2.54
CA ILE A 57 -16.69 3.97 -1.86
C ILE A 57 -17.72 4.44 -2.87
N ASP A 58 -17.53 5.60 -3.48
CA ASP A 58 -18.62 6.30 -4.17
C ASP A 58 -19.14 5.51 -5.38
N VAL A 59 -18.24 4.95 -6.20
CA VAL A 59 -18.61 4.11 -7.36
C VAL A 59 -19.15 2.73 -6.92
N PRO A 60 -18.46 1.97 -6.05
CA PRO A 60 -18.99 0.70 -5.53
C PRO A 60 -20.37 0.77 -4.88
N LEU A 61 -20.70 1.86 -4.17
CA LEU A 61 -22.03 2.08 -3.57
C LEU A 61 -23.16 2.15 -4.62
N GLN A 62 -22.87 2.57 -5.84
CA GLN A 62 -23.84 2.56 -6.94
C GLN A 62 -24.00 1.18 -7.57
N SER A 63 -23.08 0.26 -7.32
CA SER A 63 -23.11 -1.12 -7.83
C SER A 63 -23.85 -2.07 -6.88
N LYS A 64 -24.27 -3.25 -7.37
CA LYS A 64 -24.72 -4.35 -6.50
C LYS A 64 -23.57 -5.25 -6.02
N LYS A 65 -22.51 -5.38 -6.84
CA LYS A 65 -21.45 -6.37 -6.65
C LYS A 65 -20.53 -6.05 -5.47
N PHE A 66 -20.17 -4.79 -5.30
CA PHE A 66 -19.14 -4.37 -4.32
C PHE A 66 -19.69 -3.44 -3.23
N LYS A 67 -21.02 -3.43 -3.06
CA LYS A 67 -21.69 -2.52 -2.12
C LYS A 67 -21.32 -2.82 -0.68
N LEU A 68 -21.11 -4.10 -0.33
CA LEU A 68 -20.76 -4.49 1.04
C LEU A 68 -19.36 -3.99 1.41
N GLU A 69 -18.38 -4.20 0.54
CA GLU A 69 -17.01 -3.74 0.71
C GLU A 69 -16.96 -2.21 0.82
N ALA A 70 -17.73 -1.51 -0.02
CA ALA A 70 -17.86 -0.05 0.06
C ALA A 70 -18.38 0.42 1.43
N MET A 71 -19.39 -0.28 1.97
CA MET A 71 -19.94 0.01 3.30
C MET A 71 -18.94 -0.28 4.42
N GLN A 72 -18.12 -1.32 4.29
CA GLN A 72 -17.06 -1.62 5.25
C GLN A 72 -15.99 -0.52 5.26
N VAL A 73 -15.53 -0.09 4.08
CA VAL A 73 -14.55 1.02 3.98
C VAL A 73 -15.16 2.32 4.54
N LEU A 74 -16.42 2.63 4.20
CA LEU A 74 -17.12 3.78 4.75
C LEU A 74 -17.22 3.74 6.28
N SER A 75 -17.38 2.55 6.87
CA SER A 75 -17.37 2.37 8.33
C SER A 75 -16.02 2.74 8.94
N GLU A 76 -14.90 2.36 8.32
CA GLU A 76 -13.56 2.74 8.78
C GLU A 76 -13.31 4.24 8.65
N VAL A 77 -13.86 4.89 7.61
CA VAL A 77 -13.85 6.35 7.50
C VAL A 77 -14.68 7.00 8.63
N ALA A 78 -15.89 6.49 8.89
CA ALA A 78 -16.76 7.01 9.94
C ALA A 78 -16.17 6.85 11.36
N LYS A 79 -15.42 5.77 11.61
CA LYS A 79 -14.68 5.56 12.86
C LYS A 79 -13.44 6.45 12.99
N GLY A 80 -13.03 7.13 11.93
CA GLY A 80 -11.80 7.89 11.87
C GLY A 80 -10.55 7.01 11.78
N ASN A 81 -10.67 5.74 11.38
CA ASN A 81 -9.52 4.87 11.12
C ASN A 81 -8.88 5.18 9.76
N LEU A 82 -9.68 5.65 8.80
CA LEU A 82 -9.23 6.22 7.52
C LEU A 82 -9.74 7.65 7.37
N GLU A 83 -8.90 8.55 6.86
CA GLU A 83 -9.21 9.95 6.66
C GLU A 83 -9.11 10.30 5.17
N ILE A 84 -10.07 11.09 4.67
CA ILE A 84 -10.04 11.52 3.27
C ILE A 84 -9.23 12.81 3.19
N PHE A 85 -8.13 12.77 2.45
CA PHE A 85 -7.32 13.95 2.23
C PHE A 85 -8.05 14.96 1.34
N GLY A 86 -8.08 16.22 1.77
CA GLY A 86 -8.83 17.27 1.09
C GLY A 86 -8.26 17.65 -0.27
N HIS A 87 -9.14 18.12 -1.16
CA HIS A 87 -8.72 18.72 -2.42
C HIS A 87 -8.10 20.11 -2.18
N SER A 88 -7.02 20.39 -2.90
CA SER A 88 -6.48 21.75 -3.04
C SER A 88 -5.80 21.90 -4.39
N GLU A 89 -5.73 23.11 -4.92
CA GLU A 89 -5.00 23.37 -6.17
C GLU A 89 -3.54 22.90 -6.11
N VAL A 90 -2.92 22.95 -4.93
CA VAL A 90 -1.54 22.50 -4.72
C VAL A 90 -1.42 20.99 -4.94
N VAL A 91 -2.39 20.23 -4.41
CA VAL A 91 -2.44 18.77 -4.59
C VAL A 91 -2.67 18.43 -6.05
N GLU A 92 -3.68 19.03 -6.70
CA GLU A 92 -4.00 18.75 -8.10
C GLU A 92 -2.83 19.06 -9.04
N ARG A 93 -2.09 20.16 -8.79
CA ARG A 93 -0.87 20.48 -9.55
C ARG A 93 0.23 19.45 -9.33
N GLU A 94 0.48 19.03 -8.08
CA GLU A 94 1.52 18.03 -7.80
C GLU A 94 1.17 16.69 -8.46
N ILE A 95 -0.10 16.29 -8.47
CA ILE A 95 -0.59 15.08 -9.15
C ILE A 95 -0.39 15.19 -10.66
N ALA A 96 -0.79 16.31 -11.27
CA ALA A 96 -0.64 16.54 -12.70
C ALA A 96 0.83 16.51 -13.12
N ASP A 97 1.69 17.21 -12.38
CA ASP A 97 3.14 17.24 -12.61
C ASP A 97 3.75 15.83 -12.52
N LEU A 98 3.40 15.08 -11.46
CA LEU A 98 3.90 13.72 -11.26
C LEU A 98 3.40 12.78 -12.36
N SER A 99 2.15 12.93 -12.79
CA SER A 99 1.54 12.14 -13.86
C SER A 99 2.18 12.37 -15.22
N VAL A 100 2.46 13.62 -15.57
CA VAL A 100 3.19 13.95 -16.81
C VAL A 100 4.59 13.35 -16.77
N LEU A 101 5.31 13.49 -15.65
CA LEU A 101 6.64 12.92 -15.51
C LEU A 101 6.61 11.40 -15.64
N ALA A 102 5.82 10.70 -14.82
CA ALA A 102 5.72 9.24 -14.80
C ALA A 102 5.42 8.66 -16.19
N ASN A 103 4.43 9.24 -16.87
CA ASN A 103 3.96 8.76 -18.18
C ASN A 103 4.79 9.28 -19.36
N SER A 104 5.92 9.95 -19.10
CA SER A 104 6.87 10.40 -20.13
C SER A 104 8.31 9.92 -19.87
N ILE A 105 8.47 8.87 -19.04
CA ILE A 105 9.77 8.22 -18.79
C ILE A 105 10.07 7.18 -19.86
N PHE A 106 9.12 6.31 -20.20
CA PHE A 106 9.37 5.18 -21.10
C PHE A 106 8.72 5.39 -22.46
N MET A 107 9.44 5.03 -23.52
CA MET A 107 8.95 5.08 -24.89
C MET A 107 9.11 3.73 -25.58
N ALA A 108 8.09 3.34 -26.34
CA ALA A 108 8.13 2.23 -27.29
C ALA A 108 7.68 2.73 -28.66
N ARG A 109 8.43 2.39 -29.71
CA ARG A 109 8.11 2.74 -31.12
C ARG A 109 7.76 4.22 -31.31
N GLY A 110 8.53 5.10 -30.67
CA GLY A 110 8.36 6.55 -30.78
C GLY A 110 7.22 7.15 -29.96
N ASN A 111 6.48 6.36 -29.18
CA ASN A 111 5.37 6.83 -28.34
C ASN A 111 5.66 6.61 -26.86
N TYR A 112 5.23 7.54 -26.02
CA TYR A 112 5.30 7.37 -24.57
C TYR A 112 4.31 6.31 -24.09
N ILE A 113 4.75 5.49 -23.14
CA ILE A 113 3.94 4.46 -22.51
C ILE A 113 3.29 5.08 -21.27
N ARG A 114 1.97 4.95 -21.17
CA ARG A 114 1.25 5.24 -19.94
C ARG A 114 1.50 4.11 -18.94
N ILE A 115 2.21 4.42 -17.87
CA ILE A 115 2.64 3.45 -16.85
C ILE A 115 1.77 3.49 -15.61
N ALA A 116 1.35 4.68 -15.17
CA ALA A 116 0.66 4.86 -13.91
C ALA A 116 -0.62 5.67 -14.08
N HIS A 117 -1.65 5.26 -13.35
CA HIS A 117 -2.93 5.95 -13.30
C HIS A 117 -2.86 7.15 -12.34
N SER A 118 -3.72 8.13 -12.56
CA SER A 118 -3.77 9.34 -11.73
C SER A 118 -4.14 9.05 -10.28
N GLY A 119 -4.95 8.01 -10.02
CA GLY A 119 -5.31 7.58 -8.67
C GLY A 119 -4.11 7.08 -7.86
N GLU A 120 -3.24 6.28 -8.48
CA GLU A 120 -2.01 5.74 -7.87
C GLU A 120 -1.02 6.86 -7.57
N LEU A 121 -0.80 7.74 -8.55
CA LEU A 121 0.11 8.89 -8.38
C LEU A 121 -0.45 9.95 -7.43
N ALA A 122 -1.76 10.03 -7.24
CA ALA A 122 -2.37 10.89 -6.24
C ALA A 122 -1.92 10.50 -4.83
N THR A 123 -1.88 9.20 -4.53
CA THR A 123 -1.42 8.67 -3.26
C THR A 123 0.05 9.07 -2.99
N VAL A 124 0.91 8.93 -4.00
CA VAL A 124 2.34 9.32 -3.90
C VAL A 124 2.51 10.82 -3.72
N ALA A 125 1.79 11.63 -4.50
CA ALA A 125 1.84 13.09 -4.39
C ALA A 125 1.41 13.59 -3.01
N ILE A 126 0.34 13.01 -2.45
CA ILE A 126 -0.15 13.35 -1.10
C ILE A 126 0.89 12.93 -0.04
N ALA A 127 1.44 11.71 -0.14
CA ALA A 127 2.46 11.22 0.78
C ALA A 127 3.67 12.16 0.85
N ARG A 128 4.18 12.58 -0.31
CA ARG A 128 5.25 13.57 -0.43
C ARG A 128 4.89 14.92 0.19
N LEU A 129 3.69 15.44 -0.09
CA LEU A 129 3.26 16.74 0.45
C LEU A 129 3.16 16.74 1.97
N LEU A 130 2.80 15.59 2.55
CA LEU A 130 2.70 15.38 4.00
C LEU A 130 4.02 15.02 4.66
N GLY A 131 5.02 14.54 3.90
CA GLY A 131 6.20 13.89 4.48
C GLY A 131 5.83 12.60 5.19
N SER A 132 4.88 11.84 4.61
CA SER A 132 4.38 10.58 5.16
C SER A 132 5.48 9.54 5.31
N GLN A 133 5.37 8.68 6.33
CA GLN A 133 6.34 7.62 6.60
C GLN A 133 6.24 6.46 5.62
N ALA A 134 5.09 6.28 4.97
CA ALA A 134 4.93 5.30 3.91
C ALA A 134 3.75 5.63 2.99
N VAL A 135 3.84 5.12 1.76
CA VAL A 135 2.72 4.96 0.83
C VAL A 135 2.41 3.48 0.69
N LEU A 136 1.14 3.10 0.75
CA LEU A 136 0.72 1.72 0.53
C LEU A 136 0.19 1.54 -0.88
N ILE A 137 0.86 0.67 -1.64
CA ILE A 137 0.61 0.41 -3.06
C ILE A 137 0.79 -1.09 -3.32
N ASP A 138 -0.30 -1.78 -3.65
CA ASP A 138 -0.23 -3.21 -4.02
C ASP A 138 0.13 -3.41 -5.49
N GLU A 139 -0.07 -2.40 -6.34
CA GLU A 139 0.17 -2.48 -7.78
C GLU A 139 1.68 -2.51 -8.11
N ARG A 140 2.08 -3.56 -8.84
CA ARG A 140 3.49 -3.87 -9.12
C ARG A 140 4.18 -2.78 -9.94
N THR A 141 3.53 -2.26 -10.97
CA THR A 141 4.10 -1.34 -11.93
C THR A 141 4.49 -0.01 -11.28
N THR A 142 3.58 0.59 -10.51
CA THR A 142 3.76 1.83 -9.77
C THR A 142 4.83 1.66 -8.69
N ARG A 143 4.81 0.54 -7.97
CA ARG A 143 5.87 0.25 -6.99
C ARG A 143 7.24 0.19 -7.64
N ILE A 144 7.41 -0.61 -8.70
CA ILE A 144 8.72 -0.74 -9.39
C ILE A 144 9.11 0.59 -10.05
N LEU A 145 8.15 1.39 -10.52
CA LEU A 145 8.43 2.74 -11.02
C LEU A 145 9.10 3.63 -9.96
N ILE A 146 8.64 3.54 -8.71
CA ILE A 146 9.18 4.31 -7.58
C ILE A 146 10.51 3.73 -7.11
N GLU A 147 10.59 2.42 -6.91
CA GLU A 147 11.73 1.75 -6.27
C GLU A 147 12.87 1.38 -7.22
N GLU A 148 12.55 0.84 -8.41
CA GLU A 148 13.53 0.26 -9.35
C GLU A 148 13.17 0.58 -10.83
N PRO A 149 13.10 1.86 -11.25
CA PRO A 149 12.54 2.25 -12.55
C PRO A 149 13.28 1.66 -13.77
N PHE A 150 14.58 1.35 -13.67
CA PHE A 150 15.31 0.69 -14.76
C PHE A 150 14.86 -0.76 -14.97
N LYS A 151 14.57 -1.48 -13.88
CA LYS A 151 14.00 -2.83 -13.93
C LYS A 151 12.60 -2.81 -14.55
N LEU A 152 11.85 -1.72 -14.36
CA LEU A 152 10.58 -1.55 -15.06
C LEU A 152 10.77 -1.46 -16.58
N ALA A 153 11.83 -0.80 -17.08
CA ALA A 153 12.13 -0.78 -18.51
C ALA A 153 12.34 -2.20 -19.06
N ASP A 154 13.13 -3.01 -18.36
CA ASP A 154 13.42 -4.40 -18.74
C ASP A 154 12.14 -5.25 -18.77
N LEU A 155 11.26 -5.07 -17.77
CA LEU A 155 9.96 -5.75 -17.71
C LEU A 155 9.04 -5.33 -18.87
N LEU A 156 9.01 -4.04 -19.21
CA LEU A 156 8.23 -3.52 -20.33
C LEU A 156 8.77 -4.06 -21.67
N GLU A 157 10.09 -4.10 -21.83
CA GLU A 157 10.74 -4.65 -23.03
C GLU A 157 10.41 -6.13 -23.22
N SER A 158 10.53 -6.91 -22.15
CA SER A 158 10.16 -8.34 -22.15
C SER A 158 8.68 -8.57 -22.47
N LYS A 159 7.79 -7.71 -21.96
CA LYS A 159 6.34 -7.86 -22.14
C LYS A 159 5.86 -7.41 -23.53
N LEU A 160 6.46 -6.35 -24.07
CA LEU A 160 6.07 -5.75 -25.34
C LEU A 160 6.88 -6.29 -26.53
N HIS A 161 7.88 -7.12 -26.26
CA HIS A 161 8.84 -7.64 -27.25
C HIS A 161 9.38 -6.52 -28.15
N THR A 162 9.67 -5.37 -27.54
CA THR A 162 10.05 -4.13 -28.25
C THR A 162 11.04 -3.35 -27.38
N PRO A 163 12.14 -2.82 -27.95
CA PRO A 163 13.08 -2.01 -27.20
C PRO A 163 12.43 -0.81 -26.53
N ILE A 164 12.80 -0.57 -25.26
CA ILE A 164 12.30 0.54 -24.46
C ILE A 164 13.37 1.62 -24.36
N SER A 165 13.02 2.83 -24.79
CA SER A 165 13.87 4.01 -24.57
C SER A 165 13.46 4.72 -23.28
N VAL A 166 14.43 5.09 -22.46
CA VAL A 166 14.22 5.78 -21.19
C VAL A 166 14.64 7.24 -21.30
N ASN A 167 13.71 8.16 -21.05
CA ASN A 167 14.00 9.58 -20.89
C ASN A 167 14.62 9.83 -19.50
N LYS A 168 15.96 9.81 -19.46
CA LYS A 168 16.74 10.01 -18.23
C LYS A 168 16.46 11.35 -17.54
N GLY A 169 16.17 12.40 -18.29
CA GLY A 169 15.86 13.72 -17.72
C GLY A 169 14.55 13.71 -16.94
N ASN A 170 13.49 13.14 -17.51
CA ASN A 170 12.21 12.98 -16.82
C ASN A 170 12.30 11.99 -15.67
N LEU A 171 13.07 10.91 -15.83
CA LEU A 171 13.30 9.95 -14.75
C LEU A 171 13.98 10.59 -13.54
N ASN A 172 15.03 11.38 -13.75
CA ASN A 172 15.72 12.06 -12.64
C ASN A 172 14.78 13.04 -11.92
N ARG A 173 13.99 13.83 -12.66
CA ARG A 173 13.00 14.74 -12.09
C ARG A 173 11.88 14.02 -11.34
N PHE A 174 11.50 12.82 -11.80
CA PHE A 174 10.53 11.97 -11.11
C PHE A 174 11.12 11.44 -9.80
N ARG A 175 12.35 10.92 -9.83
CA ARG A 175 13.08 10.43 -8.65
C ARG A 175 13.30 11.49 -7.58
N GLU A 176 13.72 12.70 -7.98
CA GLU A 176 13.78 13.86 -7.07
C GLU A 176 12.46 14.16 -6.35
N LYS A 177 11.33 13.70 -6.91
CA LYS A 177 10.02 13.85 -6.30
C LYS A 177 9.62 12.69 -5.39
N VAL A 178 10.09 11.47 -5.61
CA VAL A 178 9.55 10.27 -4.96
C VAL A 178 10.55 9.42 -4.19
N ASP A 179 11.87 9.63 -4.35
CA ASP A 179 12.92 8.80 -3.72
C ASP A 179 12.85 8.80 -2.18
N ASP A 180 12.18 9.78 -1.57
CA ASP A 180 12.00 9.91 -0.12
C ASP A 180 10.71 9.28 0.43
N VAL A 181 9.92 8.59 -0.40
CA VAL A 181 8.64 7.99 -0.01
C VAL A 181 8.78 6.46 0.10
N PRO A 182 8.86 5.89 1.32
CA PRO A 182 8.89 4.44 1.49
C PRO A 182 7.59 3.81 0.97
N VAL A 183 7.70 2.73 0.20
CA VAL A 183 6.55 1.98 -0.30
C VAL A 183 6.34 0.73 0.56
N MET A 184 5.08 0.43 0.87
CA MET A 184 4.65 -0.77 1.59
C MET A 184 3.46 -1.39 0.84
N ARG A 185 3.21 -2.69 0.99
CA ARG A 185 2.00 -3.35 0.44
C ARG A 185 1.06 -3.76 1.57
N SER A 186 -0.15 -4.17 1.20
CA SER A 186 -1.08 -4.83 2.12
C SER A 186 -0.48 -6.10 2.73
N ALA A 187 0.42 -6.80 2.03
CA ALA A 187 1.15 -7.96 2.56
C ALA A 187 2.01 -7.60 3.77
N GLU A 188 2.87 -6.58 3.69
CA GLU A 188 3.67 -6.14 4.84
C GLU A 188 2.77 -5.65 5.99
N LEU A 189 1.65 -4.99 5.67
CA LEU A 189 0.68 -4.58 6.68
C LEU A 189 0.06 -5.79 7.41
N GLY A 190 -0.20 -6.87 6.67
CA GLY A 190 -0.65 -8.15 7.20
C GLY A 190 0.38 -8.81 8.11
N VAL A 191 1.66 -8.80 7.71
CA VAL A 191 2.77 -9.32 8.55
C VAL A 191 2.88 -8.50 9.84
N ILE A 192 2.86 -7.18 9.77
CA ILE A 192 2.92 -6.31 10.95
C ILE A 192 1.73 -6.61 11.89
N ALA A 193 0.52 -6.78 11.35
CA ALA A 193 -0.66 -7.14 12.14
C ALA A 193 -0.51 -8.52 12.81
N TYR A 194 0.13 -9.48 12.14
CA TYR A 194 0.47 -10.79 12.68
C TYR A 194 1.48 -10.70 13.83
N GLU A 195 2.60 -10.01 13.62
CA GLU A 195 3.64 -9.80 14.65
C GLU A 195 3.09 -9.09 15.89
N MET A 196 2.09 -8.21 15.71
CA MET A 196 1.39 -7.53 16.79
C MET A 196 0.37 -8.41 17.54
N GLY A 197 0.17 -9.67 17.13
CA GLY A 197 -0.79 -10.59 17.73
C GLY A 197 -2.25 -10.27 17.42
N LEU A 198 -2.55 -9.40 16.44
CA LEU A 198 -3.93 -9.03 16.12
C LEU A 198 -4.75 -10.25 15.64
N PHE A 199 -4.07 -11.19 15.00
CA PHE A 199 -4.66 -12.42 14.49
C PHE A 199 -4.74 -13.56 15.49
N ASP A 200 -4.27 -13.40 16.74
CA ASP A 200 -4.31 -14.46 17.76
C ASP A 200 -5.73 -14.97 18.04
N ARG A 201 -6.76 -14.17 17.71
CA ARG A 201 -8.18 -14.57 17.77
C ARG A 201 -8.56 -15.74 16.84
N TYR A 202 -7.69 -16.09 15.89
CA TYR A 202 -7.86 -17.18 14.92
C TYR A 202 -6.91 -18.36 15.17
N ALA A 203 -6.14 -18.32 16.25
CA ALA A 203 -5.19 -19.34 16.64
C ALA A 203 -5.38 -19.63 18.14
N LEU A 204 -6.55 -20.15 18.50
CA LEU A 204 -6.97 -20.36 19.88
C LEU A 204 -6.36 -21.65 20.46
N SER A 205 -6.13 -21.65 21.78
CA SER A 205 -5.63 -22.82 22.50
C SER A 205 -6.58 -24.02 22.33
N GLY A 206 -6.04 -25.15 21.89
CA GLY A 206 -6.78 -26.38 21.63
C GLY A 206 -7.05 -26.65 20.15
N GLU A 207 -6.83 -25.67 19.26
CA GLU A 207 -6.91 -25.85 17.81
C GLU A 207 -5.78 -26.74 17.26
N GLU A 208 -4.71 -26.94 18.03
CA GLU A 208 -3.60 -27.85 17.69
C GLU A 208 -4.05 -29.30 17.52
N LYS A 209 -5.24 -29.64 18.03
CA LYS A 209 -5.89 -30.94 17.81
C LYS A 209 -6.40 -31.14 16.38
N TYR A 210 -6.67 -30.05 15.66
CA TYR A 210 -7.26 -30.06 14.32
C TYR A 210 -6.28 -29.62 13.24
N VAL A 211 -5.33 -28.75 13.58
CA VAL A 211 -4.34 -28.23 12.63
C VAL A 211 -2.98 -28.04 13.30
N SER A 212 -1.89 -28.41 12.62
CA SER A 212 -0.54 -28.16 13.09
C SER A 212 -0.20 -26.67 12.95
N ASN A 213 0.46 -26.08 13.95
CA ASN A 213 0.90 -24.67 13.94
C ASN A 213 -0.22 -23.66 13.54
N PRO A 214 -1.31 -23.53 14.33
CA PRO A 214 -2.43 -22.65 13.98
C PRO A 214 -2.02 -21.22 13.62
N LYS A 215 -1.11 -20.61 14.39
CA LYS A 215 -0.59 -19.26 14.11
C LYS A 215 0.04 -19.12 12.74
N LEU A 216 0.91 -20.06 12.36
CA LEU A 216 1.59 -20.02 11.06
C LEU A 216 0.60 -20.20 9.90
N ASN A 217 -0.44 -21.02 10.08
CA ASN A 217 -1.51 -21.15 9.08
C ASN A 217 -2.32 -19.86 8.92
N VAL A 218 -2.50 -19.09 10.00
CA VAL A 218 -3.17 -17.78 9.91
C VAL A 218 -2.32 -16.79 9.13
N LEU A 219 -1.00 -16.78 9.34
CA LEU A 219 -0.09 -15.95 8.53
C LEU A 219 -0.10 -16.38 7.06
N ASP A 220 0.07 -17.68 6.79
CA ASP A 220 0.03 -18.25 5.44
C ASP A 220 -1.28 -17.91 4.72
N GLY A 221 -2.42 -18.16 5.38
CA GLY A 221 -3.75 -17.84 4.86
C GLY A 221 -3.94 -16.34 4.62
N THR A 222 -3.38 -15.47 5.46
CA THR A 222 -3.42 -14.01 5.28
C THR A 222 -2.64 -13.59 4.04
N LEU A 223 -1.40 -14.08 3.88
CA LEU A 223 -0.53 -13.73 2.75
C LEU A 223 -1.08 -14.24 1.42
N TRP A 224 -1.57 -15.49 1.38
CA TRP A 224 -2.22 -16.04 0.19
C TRP A 224 -3.53 -15.34 -0.12
N GLY A 225 -4.33 -14.99 0.90
CA GLY A 225 -5.55 -14.21 0.71
C GLY A 225 -5.27 -12.87 0.04
N LEU A 226 -4.26 -12.14 0.52
CA LEU A 226 -3.83 -10.87 -0.06
C LEU A 226 -3.31 -11.05 -1.49
N ARG A 227 -2.45 -12.04 -1.74
CA ARG A 227 -1.94 -12.36 -3.08
C ARG A 227 -3.06 -12.65 -4.08
N LEU A 228 -4.00 -13.52 -3.71
CA LEU A 228 -5.10 -13.96 -4.58
C LEU A 228 -6.13 -12.86 -4.82
N ARG A 229 -6.10 -11.78 -4.04
CA ARG A 229 -6.99 -10.61 -4.18
C ARG A 229 -6.33 -9.38 -4.77
N GLY A 230 -5.08 -9.48 -5.24
CA GLY A 230 -4.45 -8.43 -6.05
C GLY A 230 -3.19 -7.82 -5.46
N CYS A 231 -2.75 -8.24 -4.27
CA CYS A 231 -1.44 -7.82 -3.74
C CYS A 231 -0.31 -8.44 -4.57
N ALA A 232 0.57 -7.60 -5.14
CA ALA A 232 1.73 -8.07 -5.90
C ALA A 232 2.85 -8.60 -4.99
N ILE A 233 2.63 -9.76 -4.40
CA ILE A 233 3.61 -10.55 -3.64
C ILE A 233 3.84 -11.91 -4.31
N SER A 234 5.10 -12.31 -4.49
CA SER A 234 5.51 -13.57 -5.13
C SER A 234 5.32 -14.79 -4.21
N THR A 235 5.37 -16.00 -4.76
CA THR A 235 5.24 -17.22 -3.93
C THR A 235 6.48 -17.37 -3.06
N GLU A 236 7.64 -17.08 -3.65
CA GLU A 236 8.94 -17.11 -3.00
C GLU A 236 9.03 -16.09 -1.86
N GLU A 237 8.44 -14.89 -2.03
CA GLU A 237 8.32 -13.90 -0.96
C GLU A 237 7.46 -14.43 0.20
N ILE A 238 6.32 -15.06 -0.09
CA ILE A 238 5.45 -15.66 0.94
C ILE A 238 6.19 -16.76 1.70
N GLU A 239 6.83 -17.68 0.99
CA GLU A 239 7.60 -18.79 1.59
C GLU A 239 8.75 -18.28 2.45
N ALA A 240 9.44 -17.20 2.01
CA ALA A 240 10.49 -16.58 2.79
C ALA A 240 9.97 -15.98 4.09
N ILE A 241 8.84 -15.25 4.05
CA ILE A 241 8.20 -14.68 5.24
C ILE A 241 7.80 -15.79 6.22
N ILE A 242 7.10 -16.83 5.74
CA ILE A 242 6.65 -17.96 6.58
C ILE A 242 7.83 -18.67 7.23
N LYS A 243 8.94 -18.85 6.49
CA LYS A 243 10.13 -19.50 7.03
C LYS A 243 10.79 -18.67 8.13
N ILE A 244 10.85 -17.35 7.96
CA ILE A 244 11.40 -16.42 8.95
C ILE A 244 10.54 -16.45 10.21
N GLU A 245 9.22 -16.26 10.09
CA GLU A 245 8.30 -16.23 11.21
C GLU A 245 8.19 -17.58 11.92
N GLY A 246 8.15 -18.68 11.16
CA GLY A 246 8.15 -20.03 11.72
C GLY A 246 9.42 -20.34 12.53
N PHE A 247 10.57 -19.76 12.14
CA PHE A 247 11.80 -19.89 12.93
C PHE A 247 11.73 -19.10 14.25
N PHE A 248 11.12 -17.91 14.24
CA PHE A 248 10.94 -17.11 15.45
C PHE A 248 9.93 -17.72 16.43
N GLU A 249 8.87 -18.36 15.96
CA GLU A 249 7.91 -19.09 16.80
C GLU A 249 8.54 -20.34 17.46
N LEU A 250 9.54 -20.96 16.81
CA LEU A 250 10.26 -22.12 17.36
C LEU A 250 11.33 -21.75 18.39
N LYS A 251 11.75 -20.48 18.46
CA LYS A 251 12.55 -20.01 19.59
C LYS A 251 11.62 -19.78 20.77
N PRO A 252 11.81 -20.44 21.93
CA PRO A 252 11.04 -20.09 23.10
C PRO A 252 11.21 -18.58 23.35
N LYS A 253 10.11 -17.89 23.70
CA LYS A 253 10.12 -16.54 24.25
C LYS A 253 10.87 -16.54 25.59
N ALA A 254 12.17 -16.81 25.57
CA ALA A 254 13.07 -16.55 26.65
C ALA A 254 13.22 -15.02 26.69
N GLU A 255 12.93 -14.45 27.85
CA GLU A 255 13.22 -13.05 28.22
C GLU A 255 12.23 -11.99 27.70
N ALA A 256 10.95 -12.16 28.03
CA ALA A 256 10.03 -11.02 28.26
C ALA A 256 9.53 -11.09 29.71
N GLY A 257 10.46 -10.97 30.65
CA GLY A 257 10.22 -10.97 32.08
C GLY A 257 11.46 -10.43 32.77
N ASN A 258 11.36 -9.19 33.23
CA ASN A 258 12.37 -8.34 33.88
C ASN A 258 13.10 -7.38 32.94
N LEU A 259 12.51 -6.19 32.78
CA LEU A 259 13.15 -4.88 32.95
C LEU A 259 12.06 -3.84 33.22
#